data_AF-A0A351E8H5-F1
#
_entry.id   AF-A0A351E8H5-F1
#
_cell.length_a   1.000
_cell.length_b   1.000
_cell.length_c   1.000
_cell.angle_alpha   90.00
_cell.angle_beta   90.00
_cell.angle_gamma   90.00
#
_symmetry.space_group_name_H-M   'P 1'
#
loop_
_entity.id
_entity.type
_entity.pdbx_description
1 polymer ?
#
loop_
_entity_poly.entity_id
_entity_poly.type
_entity_poly.pdbx_seq_one_letter_code
_entity_poly.pdbx_strand_id
1 'polypeptide(L)'
;MAFDFLTVFLTTGSVMFLAVYFTPFVPVVTLGGTVLGAAVTGLAAALIGLLVRRVQPHQRLTRAAIELVGITLVVTDTARYLPGWRITHGIGTMVFLLVLCLVQTVLVEVLYRTPANDMTKSAK
;
A
#
# COMPACT_ATOMS: atom_id res chain seq x y z
N MET A 1 8.20 16.19 -3.87
CA MET A 1 8.64 14.86 -4.36
C MET A 1 9.12 13.95 -3.22
N ALA A 2 10.24 14.25 -2.53
CA ALA A 2 10.73 13.38 -1.44
C ALA A 2 9.78 13.35 -0.21
N PHE A 3 9.20 14.50 0.13
CA PHE A 3 8.19 14.62 1.19
C PHE A 3 6.92 13.81 0.88
N ASP A 4 6.46 13.85 -0.37
CA ASP A 4 5.28 13.10 -0.82
C ASP A 4 5.52 11.58 -0.76
N PHE A 5 6.71 11.15 -1.19
CA PHE A 5 7.10 9.74 -1.14
C PHE A 5 7.17 9.21 0.30
N LEU A 6 7.81 9.96 1.21
CA LEU A 6 7.94 9.55 2.61
C LEU A 6 6.58 9.53 3.33
N THR A 7 5.69 10.48 3.01
CA THR A 7 4.32 10.50 3.53
C THR A 7 3.53 9.31 3.02
N VAL A 8 3.61 8.98 1.72
CA VAL A 8 2.95 7.79 1.14
C VAL A 8 3.46 6.52 1.81
N PHE A 9 4.78 6.37 1.95
CA PHE A 9 5.42 5.25 2.62
C PHE A 9 4.92 5.07 4.05
N LEU A 10 4.99 6.12 4.89
CA LEU A 10 4.57 6.04 6.29
C LEU A 10 3.07 5.73 6.41
N THR A 11 2.23 6.36 5.59
CA THR A 11 0.78 6.22 5.73
C THR A 11 0.32 4.84 5.26
N THR A 12 0.83 4.37 4.13
CA THR A 12 0.52 3.02 3.62
C THR A 12 1.07 1.93 4.53
N GLY A 13 2.30 2.09 5.03
CA GLY A 13 2.87 1.18 6.02
C GLY A 13 2.07 1.14 7.32
N SER A 14 1.66 2.30 7.85
CA SER A 14 0.86 2.38 9.09
C SER A 14 -0.52 1.72 8.93
N VAL A 15 -1.18 1.95 7.79
CA VAL A 15 -2.48 1.33 7.48
C VAL A 15 -2.34 -0.19 7.33
N MET A 16 -1.28 -0.65 6.65
CA MET A 16 -1.00 -2.08 6.52
C MET A 16 -0.74 -2.74 7.87
N PHE A 17 0.06 -2.08 8.71
CA PHE A 17 0.33 -2.54 10.07
C PHE A 17 -0.96 -2.66 10.89
N LEU A 18 -1.79 -1.61 10.93
CA LEU A 18 -3.07 -1.65 11.65
C LEU A 18 -3.97 -2.76 11.15
N ALA A 19 -4.12 -2.89 9.83
CA ALA A 19 -5.01 -3.85 9.23
C ALA A 19 -4.59 -5.29 9.54
N VAL A 20 -3.29 -5.60 9.47
CA VAL A 20 -2.75 -6.92 9.82
C VAL A 20 -2.78 -7.16 11.32
N TYR A 21 -2.51 -6.14 12.14
CA TYR A 21 -2.49 -6.27 13.60
C TYR A 21 -3.88 -6.51 14.20
N PHE A 22 -4.91 -5.84 13.71
CA PHE A 22 -6.27 -5.94 14.22
C PHE A 22 -7.09 -7.07 13.64
N THR A 23 -6.64 -7.73 12.56
CA THR A 23 -7.41 -8.79 11.93
C THR A 23 -6.80 -10.18 12.10
N PRO A 24 -7.63 -11.21 12.35
CA PRO A 24 -7.14 -12.59 12.49
C PRO A 24 -6.82 -13.25 11.15
N PHE A 25 -6.96 -12.55 10.02
CA PHE A 25 -6.80 -13.11 8.67
C PHE A 25 -5.34 -13.35 8.28
N VAL A 26 -4.43 -12.57 8.85
CA VAL A 26 -2.98 -12.70 8.66
C VAL A 26 -2.35 -12.89 10.03
N PRO A 27 -2.40 -14.11 10.60
CA PRO A 27 -1.69 -14.41 11.83
C PRO A 27 -0.20 -14.16 11.63
N VAL A 28 0.33 -13.21 12.39
CA VAL A 28 1.75 -12.92 12.44
C VAL A 28 2.30 -13.30 13.80
N VAL A 29 3.29 -14.19 13.81
CA VAL A 29 3.82 -14.79 15.05
C VAL A 29 4.66 -13.82 15.88
N THR A 30 5.10 -12.69 15.29
CA THR A 30 5.90 -11.68 15.99
C THR A 30 5.51 -10.25 15.61
N LEU A 31 5.50 -9.35 16.59
CA LEU A 31 5.25 -7.92 16.37
C LEU A 31 6.34 -7.30 15.46
N GLY A 32 7.57 -7.80 15.53
CA GLY A 32 8.65 -7.45 14.60
C GLY A 32 8.32 -7.83 13.15
N GLY A 33 7.77 -9.02 12.91
CA GLY A 33 7.34 -9.46 11.58
C GLY A 33 6.19 -8.64 11.00
N THR A 34 5.27 -8.15 11.83
CA THR A 34 4.20 -7.24 11.37
C THR A 34 4.76 -5.90 10.91
N VAL A 35 5.66 -5.30 11.70
CA VAL A 35 6.25 -3.99 11.39
C VAL A 35 7.12 -4.07 10.14
N LEU A 36 7.93 -5.13 10.03
CA LEU A 36 8.83 -5.32 8.89
C LEU A 36 8.06 -5.62 7.59
N GLY A 37 7.00 -6.44 7.66
CA GLY A 37 6.11 -6.69 6.53
C GLY A 37 5.35 -5.44 6.08
N ALA A 38 4.85 -4.66 7.04
CA ALA A 38 4.18 -3.39 6.79
C ALA A 38 5.13 -2.34 6.18
N ALA A 39 6.38 -2.28 6.63
CA ALA A 39 7.40 -1.40 6.06
C ALA A 39 7.75 -1.81 4.62
N VAL A 40 7.99 -3.10 4.36
CA VAL A 40 8.33 -3.57 3.00
C VAL A 40 7.17 -3.33 2.02
N THR A 41 5.94 -3.63 2.44
CA THR A 41 4.74 -3.38 1.61
C THR A 41 4.51 -1.90 1.35
N GLY A 42 4.63 -1.04 2.38
CA GLY A 42 4.52 0.41 2.21
C GLY A 42 5.60 1.00 1.30
N LEU A 43 6.84 0.48 1.39
CA LEU A 43 7.95 0.93 0.54
C LEU A 43 7.72 0.54 -0.92
N ALA A 44 7.30 -0.70 -1.15
CA ALA A 44 6.98 -1.17 -2.49
C ALA A 44 5.77 -0.43 -3.08
N ALA A 45 4.73 -0.16 -2.30
CA ALA A 45 3.56 0.62 -2.73
C ALA A 45 3.97 2.05 -3.15
N ALA A 46 4.83 2.71 -2.38
CA ALA A 46 5.37 4.02 -2.73
C ALA A 46 6.23 3.97 -4.01
N LEU A 47 7.09 2.95 -4.17
CA LEU A 47 7.89 2.76 -5.39
C LEU A 47 7.02 2.50 -6.62
N ILE A 48 6.02 1.63 -6.51
CA ILE A 48 5.07 1.34 -7.59
C ILE A 48 4.30 2.60 -7.97
N GLY A 49 3.78 3.35 -7.00
CA GLY A 49 3.07 4.61 -7.25
C GLY A 49 3.94 5.65 -7.97
N LEU A 50 5.22 5.73 -7.60
CA LEU A 50 6.19 6.62 -8.27
C LEU A 50 6.51 6.15 -9.71
N LEU A 51 6.71 4.84 -9.90
CA LEU A 51 7.01 4.26 -11.21
C LEU A 51 5.84 4.41 -12.18
N VAL A 52 4.62 4.12 -11.73
CA VAL A 52 3.42 4.22 -12.56
C VAL A 52 3.15 5.66 -12.97
N ARG A 53 3.40 6.63 -12.09
CA ARG A 53 3.33 8.06 -12.43
C ARG A 53 4.35 8.48 -13.48
N ARG A 54 5.53 7.89 -13.51
CA ARG A 54 6.54 8.14 -14.55
C ARG A 54 6.17 7.55 -15.90
N VAL A 55 5.49 6.40 -15.93
CA VAL A 55 5.22 5.65 -17.17
C VAL A 55 3.88 6.02 -17.81
N GLN A 56 2.83 6.32 -17.04
CA GLN A 56 1.50 6.65 -17.56
C GLN A 56 0.85 7.84 -16.81
N PRO A 57 1.07 9.09 -17.27
CA PRO A 57 0.47 10.26 -16.63
C PRO A 57 -1.02 10.47 -16.96
N HIS A 58 -1.56 9.86 -18.02
CA HIS A 58 -2.86 10.27 -18.60
C HIS A 58 -4.05 9.33 -18.32
N GLN A 59 -3.84 8.06 -17.98
CA GLN A 59 -4.93 7.08 -17.79
C GLN A 59 -5.05 6.66 -16.32
N ARG A 60 -6.12 7.13 -15.65
CA ARG A 60 -6.38 6.85 -14.23
C ARG A 60 -6.67 5.38 -13.95
N LEU A 61 -7.47 4.74 -14.81
CA LEU A 61 -7.89 3.35 -14.63
C LEU A 61 -6.73 2.36 -14.80
N THR A 62 -5.87 2.56 -15.80
CA THR A 62 -4.70 1.69 -15.99
C THR A 62 -3.69 1.86 -14.87
N ARG A 63 -3.50 3.10 -14.37
CA ARG A 63 -2.66 3.38 -13.20
C ARG A 63 -3.16 2.63 -11.96
N ALA A 64 -4.45 2.75 -11.65
CA ALA A 64 -5.04 2.04 -10.52
C ALA A 64 -4.95 0.53 -10.68
N ALA A 65 -5.13 -0.01 -11.89
CA ALA A 65 -4.98 -1.44 -12.16
C ALA A 65 -3.55 -1.94 -11.95
N ILE A 66 -2.54 -1.20 -12.42
CA ILE A 66 -1.11 -1.57 -12.23
C ILE A 66 -0.72 -1.46 -10.76
N GLU A 67 -1.15 -0.40 -10.07
CA GLU A 67 -0.92 -0.24 -8.63
C GLU A 67 -1.57 -1.39 -7.84
N LEU A 68 -2.81 -1.76 -8.17
CA LEU A 68 -3.52 -2.85 -7.52
C LEU A 68 -2.82 -4.20 -7.72
N VAL A 69 -2.45 -4.54 -8.97
CA VAL A 69 -1.73 -5.77 -9.29
C VAL A 69 -0.38 -5.81 -8.57
N GLY A 70 0.36 -4.70 -8.59
CA GLY A 70 1.65 -4.57 -7.92
C GLY A 70 1.54 -4.75 -6.40
N ILE A 71 0.57 -4.11 -5.75
CA ILE A 71 0.35 -4.24 -4.31
C ILE A 71 -0.06 -5.68 -3.96
N THR A 72 -0.93 -6.33 -4.75
CA THR A 72 -1.28 -7.74 -4.50
C THR A 72 -0.05 -8.63 -4.55
N LEU A 73 0.82 -8.47 -5.56
CA LEU A 73 2.04 -9.26 -5.69
C LEU A 73 2.96 -9.07 -4.48
N VAL A 74 3.21 -7.82 -4.09
CA VAL A 74 4.05 -7.48 -2.95
C VAL A 74 3.49 -8.08 -1.66
N VAL A 75 2.18 -8.01 -1.44
CA VAL A 75 1.53 -8.59 -0.25
C VAL A 75 1.66 -10.11 -0.24
N THR A 76 1.50 -10.77 -1.40
CA THR A 76 1.68 -12.23 -1.51
C THR A 76 3.13 -12.66 -1.33
N ASP A 77 4.10 -11.90 -1.85
CA ASP A 77 5.52 -12.20 -1.70
C ASP A 77 5.99 -11.93 -0.27
N THR A 78 5.57 -10.81 0.35
CA THR A 78 5.88 -10.57 1.76
C THR A 78 5.33 -11.68 2.66
N ALA A 79 4.14 -12.20 2.38
CA ALA A 79 3.62 -13.35 3.09
C ALA A 79 4.42 -14.65 2.88
N ARG A 80 5.07 -14.82 1.72
CA ARG A 80 5.92 -15.99 1.43
C ARG A 80 7.31 -15.89 2.03
N TYR A 81 7.90 -14.69 2.01
CA TYR A 81 9.28 -14.47 2.40
C TYR A 81 9.46 -14.09 3.87
N LEU A 82 8.45 -13.51 4.53
CA LEU A 82 8.56 -13.20 5.96
C LEU A 82 8.20 -14.43 6.80
N PRO A 83 9.18 -14.99 7.55
CA PRO A 83 8.90 -16.09 8.45
C PRO A 83 7.91 -15.63 9.51
N GLY A 84 6.73 -16.26 9.48
CA GLY A 84 5.68 -16.00 10.43
C GLY A 84 4.50 -15.17 9.92
N TRP A 85 4.52 -14.69 8.67
CA TRP A 85 3.27 -14.31 8.00
C TRP A 85 2.62 -15.57 7.43
N ARG A 86 1.48 -15.97 7.97
CA ARG A 86 0.66 -17.02 7.34
C ARG A 86 -0.65 -16.40 6.86
N ILE A 87 -0.95 -16.56 5.59
CA ILE A 87 -2.26 -16.19 5.05
C ILE A 87 -3.20 -17.36 5.33
N THR A 88 -4.22 -17.13 6.15
CA THR A 88 -5.25 -18.14 6.36
C THR A 88 -6.07 -18.26 5.07
N HIS A 89 -6.07 -19.43 4.41
CA HIS A 89 -6.83 -19.59 3.18
C HIS A 89 -8.33 -19.68 3.49
N GLY A 90 -9.08 -18.65 3.07
CA GLY A 90 -10.53 -18.58 3.25
C GLY A 90 -11.12 -17.42 2.45
N ILE A 91 -12.42 -17.49 2.16
CA ILE A 91 -13.14 -16.45 1.40
C ILE A 91 -13.02 -15.09 2.11
N GLY A 92 -13.13 -15.08 3.45
CA GLY A 92 -12.96 -13.87 4.26
C GLY A 92 -11.59 -13.22 4.09
N THR A 93 -10.52 -14.02 4.00
CA THR A 93 -9.16 -13.53 3.77
C THR A 93 -9.00 -12.96 2.36
N MET A 94 -9.60 -13.59 1.34
CA MET A 94 -9.56 -13.05 -0.02
C MET A 94 -10.27 -11.71 -0.13
N VAL A 95 -11.45 -11.57 0.49
CA VAL A 95 -12.19 -10.30 0.54
C VAL A 95 -11.39 -9.25 1.31
N PHE A 96 -10.80 -9.62 2.46
CA PHE A 96 -9.97 -8.73 3.25
C PHE A 96 -8.75 -8.21 2.45
N LEU A 97 -8.01 -9.10 1.78
CA LEU A 97 -6.87 -8.73 0.95
C LEU A 97 -7.27 -7.83 -0.22
N LEU A 98 -8.42 -8.09 -0.85
CA LEU A 98 -8.94 -7.28 -1.94
C LEU A 98 -9.29 -5.87 -1.47
N VAL A 99 -10.02 -5.76 -0.35
CA VAL A 99 -10.36 -4.46 0.27
C VAL A 99 -9.09 -3.72 0.68
N LEU A 100 -8.13 -4.42 1.28
CA LEU A 100 -6.87 -3.84 1.71
C LEU A 100 -6.04 -3.32 0.52
N CYS A 101 -5.99 -4.06 -0.59
CA CYS A 101 -5.38 -3.58 -1.83
C CYS A 101 -6.08 -2.32 -2.36
N LEU A 102 -7.41 -2.32 -2.43
CA LEU A 102 -8.18 -1.15 -2.87
C LEU A 102 -7.91 0.07 -2.00
N VAL A 103 -7.92 -0.10 -0.68
CA VAL A 103 -7.61 0.98 0.27
C VAL A 103 -6.21 1.53 0.03
N GLN A 104 -5.21 0.66 -0.18
CA GLN A 104 -3.86 1.11 -0.48
C GLN A 104 -3.77 1.85 -1.82
N THR A 105 -4.39 1.35 -2.89
CA THR A 105 -4.43 2.04 -4.19
C THR A 105 -5.07 3.42 -4.06
N VAL A 106 -6.19 3.53 -3.36
CA VAL A 106 -6.85 4.83 -3.11
C VAL A 106 -5.97 5.74 -2.28
N LEU A 107 -5.31 5.23 -1.23
CA LEU A 107 -4.38 6.02 -0.42
C LEU A 107 -3.24 6.58 -1.26
N VAL A 108 -2.59 5.73 -2.07
CA VAL A 108 -1.49 6.12 -2.96
C VAL A 108 -1.98 7.17 -3.97
N GLU A 109 -3.17 6.99 -4.56
CA GLU A 109 -3.72 7.99 -5.47
C GLU A 109 -3.97 9.33 -4.79
N VAL A 110 -4.63 9.32 -3.63
CA VAL A 110 -4.98 10.51 -2.86
C VAL A 110 -3.74 11.23 -2.38
N LEU A 111 -2.84 10.56 -1.65
CA LEU A 111 -1.67 11.20 -1.04
C LEU A 111 -0.75 11.82 -2.08
N TYR A 112 -0.56 11.18 -3.23
CA TYR A 112 0.23 11.78 -4.28
C TYR A 112 -0.53 12.86 -5.10
N ARG A 113 -1.85 13.01 -4.95
CA ARG A 113 -2.62 14.13 -5.54
C ARG A 113 -2.62 15.37 -4.65
N THR A 114 -2.63 15.20 -3.33
CA THR A 114 -2.68 16.29 -2.36
C THR A 114 -1.60 17.38 -2.51
N PRO A 115 -0.33 17.11 -2.92
CA PRO A 115 0.68 18.17 -2.97
C PRO A 115 0.47 19.23 -4.06
N ALA A 116 -0.47 19.05 -5.00
CA ALA A 116 -0.67 20.00 -6.10
C ALA A 116 -1.71 21.10 -5.80
N ASN A 117 -2.60 20.92 -4.82
CA ASN A 117 -3.74 21.83 -4.63
C ASN A 117 -3.49 22.92 -3.57
N ASP A 118 -2.56 22.70 -2.63
CA ASP A 118 -2.31 23.67 -1.55
C ASP A 118 -1.33 24.79 -1.93
N MET A 119 -0.45 24.58 -2.93
CA MET A 119 0.46 25.65 -3.37
C MET A 119 -0.17 26.67 -4.34
N THR A 120 -1.34 26.39 -4.91
CA THR A 120 -2.03 27.33 -5.81
C THR A 120 -3.11 28.15 -5.12
N LYS A 121 -3.59 27.71 -3.94
CA LYS A 121 -4.60 28.46 -3.16
C LYS A 121 -4.01 29.45 -2.15
N SER A 122 -2.75 29.32 -1.77
CA SER A 122 -2.08 30.30 -0.88
C SER A 122 -1.48 31.51 -1.61
N ALA A 123 -1.76 31.67 -2.91
CA ALA A 123 -1.27 32.78 -3.74
C ALA A 123 -2.40 33.67 -4.30
N LYS A 124 -3.60 33.59 -3.72
CA LYS A 124 -4.72 34.51 -4.02
C LYS A 124 -5.17 35.24 -2.77
#